data_AF-A0A950PR23-F1
#
_entry.id   AF-A0A950PR23-F1
#
_cell.length_a   1.000
_cell.length_b   1.000
_cell.length_c   1.000
_cell.angle_alpha   90.00
_cell.angle_beta   90.00
_cell.angle_gamma   90.00
#
_symmetry.space_group_name_H-M   'P 1'
#
loop_
_entity.id
_entity.type
_entity.pdbx_description
1 polymer ?
#
loop_
_entity_poly.entity_id
_entity_poly.type
_entity_poly.pdbx_seq_one_letter_code
_entity_poly.pdbx_strand_id
1 'polypeptide(L)'
;MREVTSDQMLWLLHWNEAGPHSRLTLLAVNGDETMQAENEAAACFARTCVPASWVGATAATRRQVVQSCRTVPTLAVIHLEDDESGRAAGESLRLSLMQAAEECPRPDPSRPRKQEIVVALSTASAGDLSEAESVVRAVLGERLTAFAQQEEWSALRRLTALTAIVCEETETLELPEDEDLLDIYDQYSVGGLGSTSFPTQD
;
A
#
# COMPACT_ATOMS: atom_id res chain seq x y z
N MET A 1 -9.60 -11.29 13.23
CA MET A 1 -8.41 -10.46 13.01
C MET A 1 -7.27 -11.09 13.77
N ARG A 2 -6.34 -11.69 13.03
CA ARG A 2 -5.12 -12.30 13.51
C ARG A 2 -4.27 -11.24 14.18
N GLU A 3 -3.58 -11.66 15.25
CA GLU A 3 -2.58 -10.83 15.89
C GLU A 3 -1.30 -10.83 15.04
N VAL A 4 -0.85 -9.64 14.63
CA VAL A 4 0.49 -9.41 14.07
C VAL A 4 1.38 -9.04 15.25
N THR A 5 2.46 -9.78 15.44
CA THR A 5 3.34 -9.55 16.59
C THR A 5 4.25 -8.36 16.37
N SER A 6 4.84 -7.80 17.43
CA SER A 6 5.77 -6.68 17.37
C SER A 6 7.08 -6.94 16.59
N ASP A 7 7.39 -8.20 16.28
CA ASP A 7 8.55 -8.57 15.46
C ASP A 7 8.17 -8.75 13.97
N GLN A 8 6.90 -8.55 13.64
CA GLN A 8 6.34 -8.69 12.30
C GLN A 8 5.97 -7.34 11.70
N MET A 9 5.77 -7.33 10.39
CA MET A 9 5.08 -6.26 9.70
C MET A 9 3.84 -6.78 9.00
N LEU A 10 2.86 -5.89 8.86
CA LEU A 10 1.73 -6.10 7.97
C LEU A 10 1.99 -5.38 6.65
N TRP A 11 2.00 -6.13 5.55
CA TRP A 11 2.02 -5.59 4.19
C TRP A 11 0.63 -5.71 3.58
N LEU A 12 0.01 -4.58 3.31
CA LEU A 12 -1.22 -4.50 2.55
C LEU A 12 -0.88 -4.25 1.10
N LEU A 13 -1.22 -5.21 0.25
CA LEU A 13 -0.95 -5.15 -1.18
C LEU A 13 -2.26 -4.91 -1.91
N HIS A 14 -2.32 -3.85 -2.70
CA HIS A 14 -3.38 -3.61 -3.66
C HIS A 14 -2.81 -3.70 -5.06
N TRP A 15 -3.20 -4.77 -5.76
CA TRP A 15 -2.77 -5.03 -7.13
C TRP A 15 -3.91 -4.72 -8.10
N ASN A 16 -3.64 -3.83 -9.06
CA ASN A 16 -4.59 -3.40 -10.06
C ASN A 16 -4.05 -3.70 -11.46
N GLU A 17 -4.80 -4.52 -12.21
CA GLU A 17 -4.55 -4.81 -13.62
C GLU A 17 -5.53 -4.07 -14.55
N ALA A 18 -6.43 -3.24 -13.99
CA ALA A 18 -7.40 -2.49 -14.76
C ALA A 18 -6.68 -1.35 -15.49
N GLY A 19 -6.26 -1.60 -16.73
CA GLY A 19 -5.61 -0.61 -17.56
C GLY A 19 -4.58 -1.20 -18.51
N PRO A 20 -3.87 -0.36 -19.28
CA PRO A 20 -2.78 -0.80 -20.13
C PRO A 20 -1.52 -1.21 -19.33
N HIS A 21 -1.41 -0.78 -18.07
CA HIS A 21 -0.28 -0.99 -17.20
C HIS A 21 -0.74 -1.64 -15.89
N SER A 22 0.02 -2.65 -15.42
CA SER A 22 -0.20 -3.26 -14.11
C SER A 22 0.40 -2.37 -13.03
N ARG A 23 -0.29 -2.27 -11.89
CA ARG A 23 0.12 -1.39 -10.79
C ARG A 23 0.06 -2.12 -9.45
N LEU A 24 1.06 -1.90 -8.61
CA LEU A 24 1.10 -2.38 -7.23
C LEU A 24 1.16 -1.19 -6.28
N THR A 25 0.23 -1.12 -5.33
CA THR A 25 0.34 -0.25 -4.16
C THR A 25 0.57 -1.12 -2.93
N LEU A 26 1.64 -0.84 -2.20
CA LEU A 26 1.97 -1.45 -0.92
C LEU A 26 1.83 -0.41 0.18
N LEU A 27 1.12 -0.76 1.25
CA LEU A 27 1.10 -0.02 2.51
C LEU A 27 1.68 -0.92 3.61
N ALA A 28 2.75 -0.47 4.26
CA ALA A 28 3.41 -1.19 5.33
C ALA A 28 3.01 -0.60 6.69
N VAL A 29 2.71 -1.48 7.66
CA VAL A 29 2.44 -1.10 9.05
C VAL A 29 3.30 -1.94 9.98
N ASN A 30 3.85 -1.32 11.01
CA ASN A 30 4.59 -2.03 12.05
C ASN A 30 3.65 -2.95 12.85
N GLY A 31 4.14 -4.13 13.23
CA GLY A 31 3.33 -5.17 13.84
C GLY A 31 2.62 -4.75 15.12
N ASP A 32 3.32 -3.99 15.97
CA ASP A 32 2.80 -3.44 17.23
C ASP A 32 1.72 -2.37 17.04
N GLU A 33 1.68 -1.73 15.87
CA GLU A 33 0.72 -0.68 15.53
C GLU A 33 -0.47 -1.16 14.69
N THR A 34 -0.45 -2.39 14.18
CA THR A 34 -1.47 -2.91 13.24
C THR A 34 -2.91 -2.73 13.71
N MET A 35 -3.20 -3.04 14.98
CA MET A 35 -4.52 -2.88 15.57
C MET A 35 -4.92 -1.41 15.71
N GLN A 36 -3.98 -0.54 16.08
CA GLN A 36 -4.24 0.90 16.14
C GLN A 36 -4.50 1.45 14.74
N ALA A 37 -3.66 1.10 13.77
CA ALA A 37 -3.78 1.49 12.37
C ALA A 37 -5.15 1.13 11.79
N GLU A 38 -5.61 -0.12 12.00
CA GLU A 38 -6.93 -0.56 11.55
C GLU A 38 -8.07 0.21 12.21
N ASN A 39 -8.00 0.43 13.52
CA ASN A 39 -9.05 1.15 14.25
C ASN A 39 -9.13 2.63 13.82
N GLU A 40 -7.99 3.29 13.65
CA GLU A 40 -7.92 4.68 13.18
C GLU A 40 -8.42 4.79 11.73
N ALA A 41 -8.03 3.86 10.86
CA ALA A 41 -8.52 3.81 9.49
C ALA A 41 -10.04 3.57 9.45
N ALA A 42 -10.56 2.65 10.28
CA ALA A 42 -11.99 2.39 10.37
C ALA A 42 -12.76 3.62 10.88
N ALA A 43 -12.22 4.31 11.89
CA ALA A 43 -12.80 5.53 12.43
C ALA A 43 -12.79 6.68 11.41
N CYS A 44 -11.74 6.79 10.61
CA CYS A 44 -11.68 7.71 9.47
C CYS A 44 -12.82 7.43 8.49
N PHE A 45 -12.92 6.20 7.97
CA PHE A 45 -13.91 5.86 6.94
C PHE A 45 -15.35 5.77 7.45
N ALA A 46 -15.57 5.72 8.76
CA ALA A 46 -16.89 5.91 9.35
C ALA A 46 -17.37 7.38 9.28
N ARG A 47 -16.43 8.34 9.21
CA ARG A 47 -16.70 9.79 9.23
C ARG A 47 -16.61 10.44 7.86
N THR A 48 -16.02 9.78 6.87
CA THR A 48 -15.75 10.33 5.55
C THR A 48 -16.32 9.47 4.44
N CYS A 49 -16.87 10.09 3.41
CA CYS A 49 -17.16 9.39 2.16
C CYS A 49 -15.86 9.24 1.37
N VAL A 50 -15.42 8.00 1.14
CA VAL A 50 -14.26 7.72 0.28
C VAL A 50 -14.65 8.03 -1.16
N PRO A 51 -13.97 8.98 -1.83
CA PRO A 51 -14.30 9.31 -3.20
C PRO A 51 -13.91 8.18 -4.14
N ALA A 52 -14.69 8.00 -5.21
CA ALA A 52 -14.34 7.06 -6.28
C ALA A 52 -13.27 7.62 -7.23
N SER A 53 -13.05 8.93 -7.22
CA SER A 53 -12.00 9.66 -7.93
C SER A 53 -11.52 10.79 -7.03
N TRP A 54 -10.21 10.89 -6.83
CA TRP A 54 -9.57 11.90 -5.99
C TRP A 54 -9.62 13.30 -6.62
N VAL A 55 -9.30 13.39 -7.91
CA VAL A 55 -9.36 14.61 -8.72
C VAL A 55 -10.82 15.03 -8.92
N GLY A 56 -11.73 14.06 -9.09
CA GLY A 56 -13.17 14.32 -9.16
C GLY A 56 -13.81 14.76 -7.84
N ALA A 57 -13.14 14.55 -6.70
CA ALA A 57 -13.63 14.97 -5.40
C ALA A 57 -13.55 16.50 -5.21
N THR A 58 -14.40 17.05 -4.33
CA THR A 58 -14.26 18.46 -3.93
C THR A 58 -13.03 18.64 -3.03
N ALA A 59 -12.41 19.82 -3.05
CA ALA A 59 -11.31 20.15 -2.13
C ALA A 59 -11.70 19.95 -0.65
N ALA A 60 -12.93 20.28 -0.27
CA ALA A 60 -13.43 20.05 1.09
C ALA A 60 -13.45 18.56 1.46
N THR A 61 -13.83 17.69 0.51
CA THR A 61 -13.81 16.24 0.69
C THR A 61 -12.38 15.73 0.84
N ARG A 62 -11.46 16.14 -0.05
CA ARG A 62 -10.04 15.76 0.04
C ARG A 62 -9.45 16.15 1.40
N ARG A 63 -9.60 17.42 1.80
CA ARG A 63 -9.12 17.91 3.10
C ARG A 63 -9.66 17.13 4.29
N GLN A 64 -10.95 16.80 4.25
CA GLN A 64 -11.56 16.01 5.32
C GLN A 64 -10.95 14.61 5.40
N VAL A 65 -10.70 13.96 4.25
CA VAL A 65 -10.09 12.64 4.19
C VAL A 65 -8.63 12.70 4.66
N VAL A 66 -7.81 13.60 4.10
CA VAL A 66 -6.42 13.83 4.52
C VAL A 66 -6.33 14.03 6.02
N GLN A 67 -7.10 14.98 6.57
CA GLN A 67 -7.10 15.28 7.99
C GLN A 67 -7.52 14.09 8.86
N SER A 68 -8.44 13.24 8.36
CA SER A 68 -8.91 12.06 9.09
C SER A 68 -7.94 10.88 9.00
N CYS A 69 -7.18 10.76 7.91
CA CYS A 69 -6.20 9.70 7.69
C CYS A 69 -4.84 9.98 8.34
N ARG A 70 -4.49 11.25 8.65
CA ARG A 70 -3.24 11.63 9.34
C ARG A 70 -3.00 10.93 10.69
N THR A 71 -4.02 10.37 11.32
CA THR A 71 -3.88 9.63 12.60
C THR A 71 -3.58 8.15 12.41
N VAL A 72 -3.57 7.64 11.17
CA VAL A 72 -3.33 6.23 10.88
C VAL A 72 -1.82 5.97 10.85
N PRO A 73 -1.25 5.23 11.82
CA PRO A 73 0.16 4.89 11.79
C PRO A 73 0.47 4.02 10.57
N THR A 74 1.47 4.43 9.81
CA THR A 74 2.00 3.71 8.65
C THR A 74 3.51 3.85 8.63
N LEU A 75 4.20 2.83 8.13
CA LEU A 75 5.66 2.82 8.04
C LEU A 75 6.14 3.34 6.69
N ALA A 76 5.49 2.90 5.61
CA ALA A 76 5.81 3.30 4.25
C ALA A 76 4.66 3.00 3.29
N VAL A 77 4.59 3.78 2.22
CA VAL A 77 3.79 3.50 1.03
C VAL A 77 4.69 3.39 -0.20
N ILE A 78 4.47 2.37 -1.02
CA ILE A 78 5.18 2.20 -2.30
C ILE A 78 4.14 1.98 -3.39
N HIS A 79 4.15 2.82 -4.40
CA HIS A 79 3.33 2.68 -5.60
C HIS A 79 4.23 2.47 -6.81
N LEU A 80 4.02 1.35 -7.51
CA LEU A 80 4.79 0.96 -8.68
C LEU A 80 3.87 0.72 -9.87
N GLU A 81 4.14 1.42 -10.98
CA GLU A 81 3.54 1.16 -12.28
C GLU A 81 4.51 0.39 -13.19
N ASP A 82 3.99 -0.58 -13.95
CA ASP A 82 4.74 -1.26 -14.99
C ASP A 82 4.51 -0.58 -16.35
N ASP A 83 5.44 0.30 -16.72
CA ASP A 83 5.42 1.03 -17.98
C ASP A 83 5.50 0.10 -19.22
N GLU A 84 5.88 -1.18 -19.04
CA GLU A 84 5.96 -2.15 -20.14
C GLU A 84 4.59 -2.71 -20.51
N SER A 85 3.98 -2.13 -21.54
CA SER A 85 2.73 -2.62 -22.10
C SER A 85 2.87 -4.06 -22.62
N GLY A 86 2.05 -4.98 -22.13
CA GLY A 86 1.99 -6.36 -22.60
C GLY A 86 2.83 -7.36 -21.80
N ARG A 87 3.52 -6.94 -20.73
CA ARG A 87 4.07 -7.88 -19.75
C ARG A 87 2.94 -8.71 -19.13
N ALA A 88 3.20 -10.00 -18.89
CA ALA A 88 2.25 -10.83 -18.17
C ALA A 88 2.05 -10.30 -16.75
N ALA A 89 0.79 -10.28 -16.28
CA ALA A 89 0.42 -9.68 -15.02
C ALA A 89 1.21 -10.27 -13.82
N GLY A 90 1.29 -11.60 -13.72
CA GLY A 90 2.08 -12.26 -12.66
C GLY A 90 3.58 -11.93 -12.70
N GLU A 91 4.14 -11.66 -13.88
CA GLU A 91 5.54 -11.20 -14.01
C GLU A 91 5.70 -9.75 -13.55
N SER A 92 4.76 -8.89 -13.93
CA SER A 92 4.69 -7.50 -13.47
C SER A 92 4.64 -7.43 -11.94
N LEU A 93 3.69 -8.14 -11.33
CA LEU A 93 3.56 -8.26 -9.88
C LEU A 93 4.85 -8.77 -9.23
N ARG A 94 5.52 -9.75 -9.84
CA ARG A 94 6.78 -10.29 -9.34
C ARG A 94 7.86 -9.21 -9.27
N LEU A 95 8.01 -8.43 -10.34
CA LEU A 95 9.00 -7.35 -10.42
C LEU A 95 8.67 -6.23 -9.44
N SER A 96 7.40 -5.80 -9.36
CA SER A 96 6.95 -4.80 -8.41
C SER A 96 7.19 -5.23 -6.97
N LEU A 97 6.91 -6.49 -6.64
CA LEU A 97 7.16 -7.00 -5.29
C LEU A 97 8.64 -7.13 -4.96
N MET A 98 9.49 -7.47 -5.94
CA MET A 98 10.94 -7.50 -5.73
C MET A 98 11.47 -6.11 -5.42
N GLN A 99 11.08 -5.10 -6.21
CA GLN A 99 11.48 -3.71 -5.98
C GLN A 99 10.91 -3.18 -4.66
N ALA A 100 9.62 -3.39 -4.39
CA ALA A 100 9.01 -2.97 -3.12
C ALA A 100 9.67 -3.65 -1.91
N ALA A 101 10.14 -4.90 -2.04
CA ALA A 101 10.85 -5.59 -0.97
C ALA A 101 12.28 -5.09 -0.72
N GLU A 102 12.85 -4.34 -1.67
CA GLU A 102 14.12 -3.62 -1.54
C GLU A 102 13.91 -2.22 -0.96
N GLU A 103 12.86 -1.51 -1.37
CA GLU A 103 12.52 -0.15 -0.94
C GLU A 103 11.86 -0.09 0.45
N CYS A 104 11.10 -1.11 0.84
CA CYS A 104 10.36 -1.07 2.10
C CYS A 104 11.32 -1.05 3.30
N PRO A 105 11.10 -0.16 4.30
CA PRO A 105 11.96 -0.05 5.45
C PRO A 105 12.18 -1.39 6.16
N ARG A 106 13.44 -1.66 6.49
CA ARG A 106 13.79 -2.78 7.36
C ARG A 106 13.50 -2.37 8.80
N PRO A 107 13.09 -3.31 9.67
CA PRO A 107 12.91 -2.98 11.07
C PRO A 107 14.28 -2.63 11.65
N ASP A 108 14.26 -1.97 12.80
CA ASP A 108 15.45 -1.51 13.53
C ASP A 108 16.66 -2.46 13.35
N PRO A 109 17.79 -1.98 12.78
CA PRO A 109 18.99 -2.79 12.57
C PRO A 109 19.56 -3.39 13.86
N SER A 110 19.14 -2.90 15.04
CA SER A 110 19.49 -3.46 16.34
C SER A 110 18.85 -4.83 16.62
N ARG A 111 17.80 -5.22 15.87
CA ARG A 111 17.17 -6.54 15.93
C ARG A 111 17.53 -7.36 14.70
N PRO A 112 18.59 -8.18 14.73
CA PRO A 112 19.05 -8.97 13.58
C PRO A 112 18.12 -10.15 13.21
N ARG A 113 16.88 -10.18 13.72
CA ARG A 113 15.91 -11.21 13.33
C ARG A 113 15.48 -10.97 11.89
N LYS A 114 15.28 -12.08 11.19
CA LYS A 114 14.71 -12.10 9.85
C LYS A 114 13.34 -11.44 9.93
N GLN A 115 13.15 -10.33 9.21
CA GLN A 115 11.90 -9.58 9.18
C GLN A 115 10.77 -10.49 8.69
N GLU A 116 9.83 -10.76 9.57
CA GLU A 116 8.64 -11.56 9.29
C GLU A 116 7.51 -10.67 8.76
N ILE A 117 6.80 -11.15 7.75
CA ILE A 117 5.80 -10.38 7.01
C ILE A 117 4.50 -11.17 6.94
N VAL A 118 3.42 -10.53 7.39
CA VAL A 118 2.04 -10.96 7.11
C VAL A 118 1.54 -10.15 5.93
N VAL A 119 0.97 -10.83 4.93
CA VAL A 119 0.46 -10.17 3.72
C VAL A 119 -1.06 -10.16 3.71
N ALA A 120 -1.64 -8.98 3.55
CA ALA A 120 -3.05 -8.76 3.25
C ALA A 120 -3.20 -8.37 1.78
N LEU A 121 -3.46 -9.35 0.92
CA LEU A 121 -3.56 -9.15 -0.53
C LEU A 121 -4.98 -8.75 -0.94
N SER A 122 -5.11 -7.66 -1.68
CA SER A 122 -6.34 -7.21 -2.34
C SER A 122 -6.06 -6.99 -3.82
N THR A 123 -7.06 -7.28 -4.65
CA THR A 123 -6.99 -7.13 -6.10
C THR A 123 -8.24 -6.39 -6.58
N ALA A 124 -8.13 -5.69 -7.71
CA ALA A 124 -9.29 -5.11 -8.39
C ALA A 124 -10.21 -6.20 -8.99
N SER A 125 -9.66 -7.38 -9.32
CA SER A 125 -10.37 -8.54 -9.89
C SER A 125 -10.20 -9.77 -8.98
N ALA A 126 -11.30 -10.47 -8.68
CA ALA A 126 -11.30 -11.64 -7.79
C ALA A 126 -10.66 -12.91 -8.40
N GLY A 127 -10.44 -12.94 -9.73
CA GLY A 127 -9.90 -14.11 -10.45
C GLY A 127 -8.43 -14.41 -10.15
N ASP A 128 -7.69 -13.41 -9.64
CA ASP A 128 -6.22 -13.37 -9.78
C ASP A 128 -5.49 -13.56 -8.44
N LEU A 129 -6.24 -13.82 -7.36
CA LEU A 129 -5.70 -13.95 -6.00
C LEU A 129 -4.75 -15.14 -5.83
N SER A 130 -5.08 -16.29 -6.42
CA SER A 130 -4.24 -17.51 -6.29
C SER A 130 -2.89 -17.35 -6.98
N GLU A 131 -2.87 -16.71 -8.16
CA GLU A 131 -1.64 -16.39 -8.87
C GLU A 131 -0.80 -15.38 -8.09
N ALA A 132 -1.43 -14.31 -7.61
CA ALA A 132 -0.76 -13.30 -6.80
C ALA A 132 -0.19 -13.88 -5.49
N GLU A 133 -0.91 -14.75 -4.78
CA GLU A 133 -0.39 -15.45 -3.61
C GLU A 133 0.84 -16.30 -3.95
N SER A 134 0.82 -16.99 -5.09
CA SER A 134 1.97 -17.78 -5.57
C SER A 134 3.18 -16.88 -5.82
N VAL A 135 2.99 -15.74 -6.47
CA VAL A 135 4.05 -14.74 -6.72
C VAL A 135 4.60 -14.18 -5.42
N VAL A 136 3.73 -13.78 -4.48
CA VAL A 136 4.13 -13.26 -3.16
C VAL A 136 4.96 -14.30 -2.40
N ARG A 137 4.55 -15.57 -2.40
CA ARG A 137 5.32 -16.66 -1.78
C ARG A 137 6.69 -16.82 -2.42
N ALA A 138 6.76 -16.75 -3.76
CA ALA A 138 8.01 -16.89 -4.49
C ALA A 138 9.00 -15.74 -4.20
N VAL A 139 8.51 -14.50 -4.07
CA VAL A 139 9.34 -13.31 -3.83
C VAL A 139 9.77 -13.19 -2.37
N LEU A 140 8.83 -13.33 -1.42
CA LEU A 140 9.12 -13.13 0.00
C LEU A 140 9.76 -14.36 0.65
N GLY A 141 9.50 -15.55 0.11
CA GLY A 141 10.06 -16.82 0.59
C GLY A 141 9.86 -16.98 2.10
N GLU A 142 10.96 -17.19 2.82
CA GLU A 142 10.96 -17.38 4.28
C GLU A 142 10.62 -16.13 5.10
N ARG A 143 10.54 -14.93 4.49
CA ARG A 143 10.06 -13.72 5.19
C ARG A 143 8.55 -13.74 5.36
N LEU A 144 7.82 -14.42 4.46
CA LEU A 144 6.37 -14.53 4.54
C LEU A 144 5.98 -15.54 5.61
N THR A 145 5.26 -15.09 6.63
CA THR A 145 4.75 -15.98 7.70
C THR A 145 3.33 -16.44 7.42
N ALA A 146 2.48 -15.57 6.87
CA ALA A 146 1.12 -15.92 6.51
C ALA A 146 0.45 -14.91 5.57
N PHE A 147 -0.65 -15.34 4.97
CA PHE A 147 -1.67 -14.45 4.39
C PHE A 147 -2.76 -14.16 5.42
N ALA A 148 -3.21 -12.90 5.47
CA ALA A 148 -4.41 -12.47 6.16
C ALA A 148 -5.65 -12.74 5.30
N GLN A 149 -6.77 -13.07 5.93
CA GLN A 149 -8.04 -13.29 5.23
C GLN A 149 -8.57 -11.99 4.62
N GLN A 150 -9.55 -12.09 3.70
CA GLN A 150 -10.11 -10.90 3.03
C GLN A 150 -10.82 -9.96 3.99
N GLU A 151 -11.49 -10.49 5.02
CA GLU A 151 -12.24 -9.71 6.00
C GLU A 151 -11.33 -9.07 7.06
N GLU A 152 -10.07 -9.49 7.13
CA GLU A 152 -9.09 -8.91 8.04
C GLU A 152 -8.51 -7.63 7.45
N TRP A 153 -8.29 -6.65 8.31
CA TRP A 153 -7.68 -5.36 7.94
C TRP A 153 -8.49 -4.59 6.89
N SER A 154 -9.82 -4.70 6.97
CA SER A 154 -10.75 -4.15 5.99
C SER A 154 -10.59 -2.64 5.78
N ALA A 155 -10.31 -1.89 6.85
CA ALA A 155 -10.15 -0.45 6.77
C ALA A 155 -8.80 -0.10 6.17
N LEU A 156 -7.71 -0.76 6.57
CA LEU A 156 -6.40 -0.56 5.97
C LEU A 156 -6.37 -0.96 4.48
N ARG A 157 -7.08 -2.02 4.09
CA ARG A 157 -7.25 -2.39 2.67
C ARG A 157 -7.94 -1.27 1.90
N ARG A 158 -8.96 -0.65 2.50
CA ARG A 158 -9.65 0.50 1.91
C ARG A 158 -8.74 1.72 1.78
N LEU A 159 -7.89 1.99 2.77
CA LEU A 159 -6.87 3.04 2.69
C LEU A 159 -5.85 2.75 1.57
N THR A 160 -5.39 1.51 1.45
CA THR A 160 -4.45 1.09 0.41
C THR A 160 -5.06 1.27 -0.99
N ALA A 161 -6.33 0.89 -1.17
CA ALA A 161 -7.06 1.07 -2.43
C ALA A 161 -7.31 2.56 -2.75
N LEU A 162 -7.66 3.38 -1.76
CA LEU A 162 -7.77 4.83 -1.95
C LEU A 162 -6.42 5.43 -2.37
N THR A 163 -5.34 5.00 -1.72
CA THR A 163 -3.98 5.47 -2.06
C THR A 163 -3.59 5.11 -3.48
N ALA A 164 -3.96 3.91 -3.94
CA ALA A 164 -3.78 3.52 -5.33
C ALA A 164 -4.48 4.47 -6.31
N ILE A 165 -5.72 4.90 -6.00
CA ILE A 165 -6.47 5.88 -6.80
C ILE A 165 -5.76 7.25 -6.76
N VAL A 166 -5.28 7.69 -5.60
CA VAL A 166 -4.55 8.96 -5.49
C VAL A 166 -3.31 8.94 -6.37
N CYS A 167 -2.44 7.94 -6.22
CA CYS A 167 -1.21 7.82 -7.02
C CYS A 167 -1.52 7.84 -8.53
N GLU A 168 -2.55 7.13 -8.97
CA GLU A 168 -2.95 7.10 -10.37
C GLU A 168 -3.41 8.46 -10.89
N GLU A 169 -4.18 9.20 -10.10
CA GLU A 169 -4.78 10.45 -10.57
C GLU A 169 -3.90 11.69 -10.34
N THR A 170 -2.92 11.62 -9.44
CA THR A 170 -2.10 12.77 -9.03
C THR A 170 -0.63 12.70 -9.43
N GLU A 171 -0.20 11.69 -10.19
CA GLU A 171 1.19 11.54 -10.63
C GLU A 171 1.80 12.82 -11.23
N THR A 172 0.99 13.63 -11.91
CA THR A 172 1.41 14.88 -12.58
C THR A 172 0.78 16.14 -11.99
N LEU A 173 0.12 16.03 -10.84
CA LEU A 173 -0.62 17.14 -10.23
C LEU A 173 0.01 17.57 -8.91
N GLU A 174 0.28 18.88 -8.79
CA GLU A 174 0.62 19.49 -7.52
C GLU A 174 -0.68 19.86 -6.78
N LEU A 175 -0.93 19.19 -5.64
CA LEU A 175 -2.03 19.51 -4.74
C LEU A 175 -1.50 20.26 -3.50
N PRO A 176 -2.33 21.10 -2.85
CA PRO A 176 -2.00 21.62 -1.52
C PRO A 176 -1.76 20.50 -0.51
N GLU A 177 -0.86 20.69 0.45
CA GLU A 177 -0.51 19.67 1.48
C GLU A 177 -1.71 19.19 2.32
N ASP A 178 -2.74 20.02 2.45
CA ASP A 178 -3.97 19.64 3.15
C ASP A 178 -4.95 18.87 2.25
N GLU A 179 -4.69 18.79 0.95
CA GLU A 179 -5.44 18.06 -0.07
C GLU A 179 -4.69 16.86 -0.65
N ASP A 180 -3.39 16.76 -0.46
CA ASP A 180 -2.57 15.63 -0.88
C ASP A 180 -2.64 14.52 0.17
N LEU A 181 -3.07 13.32 -0.24
CA LEU A 181 -3.10 12.17 0.65
C LEU A 181 -1.70 11.61 0.90
N LEU A 182 -0.76 11.76 -0.04
CA LEU A 182 0.57 11.19 0.10
C LEU A 182 1.36 11.84 1.24
N ASP A 183 1.07 13.12 1.52
CA ASP A 183 1.68 13.89 2.62
C ASP A 183 1.30 13.39 4.02
N ILE A 184 0.37 12.44 4.16
CA ILE A 184 0.10 11.82 5.46
C ILE A 184 1.12 10.74 5.83
N TYR A 185 1.88 10.24 4.85
CA TYR A 185 2.77 9.10 5.02
C TYR A 185 4.18 9.55 5.39
N ASP A 186 4.74 8.94 6.44
CA ASP A 186 6.11 9.24 6.88
C ASP A 186 7.15 8.96 5.79
N GLN A 187 6.90 7.94 4.96
CA GLN A 187 7.73 7.58 3.82
C GLN A 187 6.83 7.14 2.67
N TYR A 188 7.03 7.71 1.48
CA TYR A 188 6.36 7.23 0.29
C TYR A 188 7.28 7.25 -0.94
N SER A 189 7.03 6.31 -1.84
CA SER A 189 7.69 6.18 -3.15
C SER A 189 6.60 5.97 -4.21
N VAL A 190 6.65 6.75 -5.29
CA VAL A 190 5.75 6.63 -6.45
C VAL A 190 6.62 6.64 -7.69
N GLY A 191 6.53 5.61 -8.52
CA GLY A 191 7.29 5.56 -9.76
C GLY A 191 7.07 4.29 -10.59
N GLY A 192 7.80 4.20 -11.70
CA GLY A 192 7.79 3.03 -12.57
C GLY A 192 8.75 1.92 -12.14
N LEU A 193 8.51 0.70 -12.59
CA LEU A 193 9.44 -0.42 -12.44
C LEU A 193 10.84 -0.06 -12.97
N GLY A 194 11.86 -0.19 -12.12
CA GLY A 194 13.25 0.14 -12.46
C GLY A 194 13.60 1.63 -12.39
N SER A 195 12.63 2.50 -12.08
CA SER A 195 12.87 3.93 -11.82
C SER A 195 13.09 4.12 -10.31
N THR A 196 14.35 4.18 -9.88
CA THR A 196 14.67 4.55 -8.49
C THR A 196 14.68 6.08 -8.37
N SER A 197 13.54 6.66 -8.00
CA SER A 197 13.42 8.08 -7.70
C SER A 197 12.85 8.22 -6.29
N PHE A 198 13.70 8.39 -5.29
CA PHE A 198 13.25 8.81 -3.96
C PHE A 198 13.03 10.33 -3.97
N PRO A 199 11.81 10.86 -3.86
CA PRO A 199 11.63 12.22 -3.41
C PRO A 199 12.08 12.26 -1.94
N THR A 200 13.21 12.91 -1.68
CA THR A 200 13.64 13.21 -0.31
C THR A 200 12.82 14.43 0.11
N GLN A 201 11.94 14.30 1.12
CA GLN A 201 11.34 15.46 1.77
C GLN A 201 12.46 16.23 2.50
N ASP A 202 12.68 17.50 2.13
CA ASP A 202 13.58 18.44 2.80
C ASP A 202 12.94 19.02 4.09
#